data_AF-A0A0D2GDM0-F1
#
_entry.id   AF-A0A0D2GDM0-F1
#
_cell.length_a   1.000
_cell.length_b   1.000
_cell.length_c   1.000
_cell.angle_alpha   90.00
_cell.angle_beta   90.00
_cell.angle_gamma   90.00
#
_symmetry.space_group_name_H-M   'P 1'
#
loop_
_entity.id
_entity.type
_entity.pdbx_description
1 polymer ?
#
loop_
_entity_poly.entity_id
_entity_poly.type
_entity_poly.pdbx_seq_one_letter_code
_entity_poly.pdbx_strand_id
1 'polypeptide(L)'
;MYPFLHLMPDGLLFIFSDTSSEIFDVAANETVKKMPLMPGMHRTYPNTGGSVMLPLQAENNYEPEIMICGGGQTQAIDSKCESSCGRLKPMSQDPIWQMTGMPGARGMVEGVLLLDGTVLWINGCHTGAQGFGLATNPALEALVYDPRSNTWTVSGTTTIARLYHSVALLLLDGTVLIAGSNPNEMPVILQHVEVHNQYRAFPTEFRIEIWTPPYLRGVKASRRPRDIGLSTYTLAAGTRFSVEFIIDEQVRNLDLVLYSGGFVTHSVHMGQAMVILENDGCETLSDGRRRVEASLPEGIQLAPGPYVVYVVANGIPGVGQFVTLRV
;
A
#
# COMPACT_ATOMS: atom_id res chain seq x y z
N MET A 1 20.31 3.88 1.80
CA MET A 1 19.70 2.71 2.48
C MET A 1 18.21 2.72 2.16
N TYR A 2 17.57 1.57 1.97
CA TYR A 2 16.12 1.44 1.65
C TYR A 2 15.59 2.31 0.48
N PRO A 3 15.99 2.04 -0.79
CA PRO A 3 15.31 2.64 -1.94
C PRO A 3 13.88 2.11 -2.08
N PHE A 4 12.99 2.87 -2.72
CA PHE A 4 11.68 2.35 -3.13
C PHE A 4 11.84 1.56 -4.42
N LEU A 5 11.36 0.31 -4.41
CA LEU A 5 11.49 -0.64 -5.50
C LEU A 5 10.11 -1.14 -5.90
N HIS A 6 9.76 -1.04 -7.18
CA HIS A 6 8.53 -1.57 -7.74
C HIS A 6 8.86 -2.38 -9.00
N LEU A 7 8.38 -3.63 -9.07
CA LEU A 7 8.45 -4.44 -10.29
C LEU A 7 7.41 -3.92 -11.28
N MET A 8 7.85 -3.47 -12.45
CA MET A 8 6.99 -2.98 -13.51
C MET A 8 6.35 -4.14 -14.29
N PRO A 9 5.20 -3.91 -14.97
CA PRO A 9 4.52 -4.95 -15.74
C PRO A 9 5.36 -5.61 -16.83
N ASP A 10 6.38 -4.92 -17.36
CA ASP A 10 7.30 -5.46 -18.37
C ASP A 10 8.47 -6.27 -17.78
N GLY A 11 8.51 -6.42 -16.44
CA GLY A 11 9.55 -7.15 -15.72
C GLY A 11 10.76 -6.27 -15.33
N LEU A 12 10.80 -5.01 -15.73
CA LEU A 12 11.85 -4.07 -15.33
C LEU A 12 11.61 -3.54 -13.91
N LEU A 13 12.66 -2.98 -13.30
CA LEU A 13 12.60 -2.47 -11.93
C LEU A 13 12.56 -0.95 -11.92
N PHE A 14 11.51 -0.37 -11.36
CA PHE A 14 11.55 1.04 -10.96
C PHE A 14 12.31 1.17 -9.64
N ILE A 15 13.35 2.00 -9.65
CA ILE A 15 14.17 2.31 -8.48
C ILE A 15 14.04 3.80 -8.19
N PHE A 16 13.69 4.15 -6.95
CA PHE A 16 13.70 5.52 -6.47
C PHE A 16 14.58 5.66 -5.23
N SER A 17 15.48 6.64 -5.26
CA SER A 17 16.31 7.02 -4.12
C SER A 17 16.41 8.55 -4.03
N ASP A 18 16.26 9.05 -2.80
CA ASP A 18 16.27 10.46 -2.48
C ASP A 18 15.17 11.27 -3.20
N THR A 19 15.48 11.81 -4.38
CA THR A 19 14.56 12.54 -5.28
C THR A 19 14.67 12.03 -6.72
N SER A 20 15.57 11.07 -6.98
CA SER A 20 15.89 10.54 -8.30
C SER A 20 15.24 9.18 -8.49
N SER A 21 14.83 8.88 -9.73
CA SER A 21 14.40 7.53 -10.09
C SER A 21 14.81 7.12 -11.50
N GLU A 22 14.80 5.81 -11.71
CA GLU A 22 15.10 5.18 -12.98
C GLU A 22 14.31 3.88 -13.16
N ILE A 23 14.15 3.45 -14.42
CA ILE A 23 13.86 2.07 -14.79
C ILE A 23 15.20 1.38 -15.05
N PHE A 24 15.40 0.24 -14.39
CA PHE A 24 16.62 -0.56 -14.45
C PHE A 24 16.31 -1.97 -14.96
N ASP A 25 17.10 -2.44 -15.93
CA ASP A 25 17.09 -3.84 -16.37
C ASP A 25 18.09 -4.63 -15.56
N VAL A 26 17.59 -5.56 -14.73
CA VAL A 26 18.40 -6.39 -13.85
C VAL A 26 19.22 -7.41 -14.65
N ALA A 27 18.70 -7.94 -15.75
CA ALA A 27 19.36 -8.95 -16.55
C ALA A 27 20.49 -8.34 -17.41
N ALA A 28 20.24 -7.17 -17.99
CA ALA A 28 21.23 -6.41 -18.74
C ALA A 28 22.19 -5.60 -17.83
N ASN A 29 21.82 -5.42 -16.55
CA ASN A 29 22.56 -4.62 -15.56
C ASN A 29 22.78 -3.17 -16.04
N GLU A 30 21.72 -2.53 -16.53
CA GLU A 30 21.79 -1.17 -17.04
C GLU A 30 20.53 -0.33 -16.76
N THR A 31 20.72 0.98 -16.69
CA THR A 31 19.62 1.95 -16.65
C THR A 31 18.97 2.06 -18.03
N VAL A 32 17.71 1.65 -18.14
CA VAL A 32 16.91 1.78 -19.36
C VAL A 32 16.43 3.23 -19.53
N LYS A 33 15.98 3.85 -18.44
CA LYS A 33 15.42 5.21 -18.48
C LYS A 33 15.60 5.94 -17.15
N LYS A 34 16.10 7.17 -17.19
CA LYS A 34 16.10 8.08 -16.03
C LYS A 34 14.84 8.94 -16.03
N MET A 35 14.29 9.16 -14.86
CA MET A 35 13.12 10.01 -14.65
C MET A 35 13.56 11.43 -14.30
N PRO A 36 12.70 12.45 -14.49
CA PRO A 36 12.95 13.77 -13.91
C PRO A 36 13.05 13.67 -12.38
N LEU A 37 13.82 14.59 -11.79
CA LEU A 37 13.88 14.74 -10.34
C LEU A 37 12.49 15.07 -9.78
N MET A 38 12.11 14.39 -8.70
CA MET A 38 10.89 14.68 -7.97
C MET A 38 11.06 16.01 -7.21
N PRO A 39 10.15 16.99 -7.39
CA PRO A 39 10.17 18.21 -6.58
C PRO A 39 9.94 17.94 -5.08
N GLY A 40 10.52 18.80 -4.24
CA GLY A 40 10.37 18.77 -2.78
C GLY A 40 11.60 18.22 -2.07
N MET A 41 11.39 17.72 -0.85
CA MET A 41 12.47 17.20 0.01
C MET A 41 12.84 15.73 -0.30
N HIS A 42 13.86 15.24 0.42
CA HIS A 42 14.32 13.85 0.36
C HIS A 42 13.19 12.88 0.76
N ARG A 43 13.03 11.77 0.03
CA ARG A 43 11.94 10.79 0.27
C ARG A 43 12.40 9.44 0.77
N THR A 44 13.70 9.16 0.81
CA THR A 44 14.22 7.87 1.30
C THR A 44 15.02 8.04 2.57
N TYR A 45 15.41 6.93 3.18
CA TYR A 45 16.13 6.92 4.45
C TYR A 45 17.30 7.91 4.49
N PRO A 46 17.47 8.67 5.59
CA PRO A 46 16.69 8.62 6.84
C PRO A 46 15.40 9.48 6.82
N ASN A 47 15.17 10.24 5.76
CA ASN A 47 14.03 11.14 5.61
C ASN A 47 12.88 10.44 4.87
N THR A 48 12.60 9.19 5.27
CA THR A 48 11.74 8.29 4.50
C THR A 48 10.31 8.78 4.41
N GLY A 49 9.78 8.95 3.20
CA GLY A 49 8.35 8.99 2.89
C GLY A 49 7.80 7.58 2.69
N GLY A 50 6.63 7.48 2.08
CA GLY A 50 6.04 6.19 1.68
C GLY A 50 5.85 6.11 0.17
N SER A 51 5.85 4.90 -0.38
CA SER A 51 5.66 4.67 -1.81
C SER A 51 4.71 3.51 -2.08
N VAL A 52 3.84 3.67 -3.07
CA VAL A 52 2.94 2.64 -3.59
C VAL A 52 2.92 2.68 -5.11
N MET A 53 2.81 1.52 -5.75
CA MET A 53 2.34 1.43 -7.13
C MET A 53 0.82 1.32 -7.08
N LEU A 54 0.12 2.29 -7.68
CA LEU A 54 -1.33 2.30 -7.76
C LEU A 54 -1.85 1.08 -8.54
N PRO A 55 -3.13 0.68 -8.36
CA PRO A 55 -3.65 -0.54 -8.95
C PRO A 55 -3.46 -0.61 -10.47
N LEU A 56 -3.03 -1.78 -10.96
CA LEU A 56 -2.99 -2.09 -12.38
C LEU A 56 -4.38 -2.61 -12.79
N GLN A 57 -5.05 -1.95 -13.73
CA GLN A 57 -6.43 -2.27 -14.09
C GLN A 57 -6.76 -1.94 -15.55
N ALA A 58 -7.83 -2.51 -16.08
CA ALA A 58 -8.20 -2.31 -17.48
C ALA A 58 -8.44 -0.81 -17.82
N GLU A 59 -9.00 -0.03 -16.90
CA GLU A 59 -9.30 1.39 -17.11
C GLU A 59 -8.06 2.26 -17.32
N ASN A 60 -6.90 1.84 -16.81
CA ASN A 60 -5.61 2.50 -17.04
C ASN A 60 -4.70 1.74 -18.01
N ASN A 61 -5.25 0.78 -18.76
CA ASN A 61 -4.48 -0.12 -19.64
C ASN A 61 -3.33 -0.82 -18.90
N TYR A 62 -3.48 -1.09 -17.60
CA TYR A 62 -2.44 -1.64 -16.74
C TYR A 62 -1.13 -0.83 -16.74
N GLU A 63 -1.19 0.47 -17.07
CA GLU A 63 -0.05 1.37 -17.01
C GLU A 63 0.33 1.61 -15.54
N PRO A 64 1.58 1.32 -15.12
CA PRO A 64 1.99 1.52 -13.74
C PRO A 64 2.04 3.01 -13.43
N GLU A 65 1.52 3.37 -12.26
CA GLU A 65 1.62 4.71 -11.71
C GLU A 65 2.09 4.64 -10.26
N ILE A 66 3.19 5.32 -9.98
CA ILE A 66 3.85 5.27 -8.67
C ILE A 66 3.55 6.56 -7.94
N MET A 67 3.05 6.42 -6.72
CA MET A 67 2.81 7.52 -5.81
C MET A 67 3.83 7.50 -4.67
N ILE A 68 4.45 8.64 -4.41
CA ILE A 68 5.40 8.84 -3.31
C ILE A 68 4.93 10.05 -2.49
N CYS A 69 4.75 9.88 -1.18
CA CYS A 69 4.33 10.95 -0.27
C CYS A 69 5.27 11.11 0.90
N GLY A 70 5.33 12.32 1.45
CA GLY A 70 6.04 12.59 2.68
C GLY A 70 7.55 12.56 2.53
N GLY A 71 8.25 12.41 3.65
CA GLY A 71 9.71 12.48 3.71
C GLY A 71 10.17 13.66 4.56
N GLY A 72 11.38 14.16 4.33
CA GLY A 72 11.93 15.22 5.18
C GLY A 72 13.26 15.82 4.73
N GLN A 73 13.73 16.80 5.50
CA GLN A 73 14.84 17.66 5.09
C GLN A 73 16.22 17.15 5.54
N THR A 74 16.34 16.74 6.80
CA THR A 74 17.63 16.37 7.40
C THR A 74 17.46 15.26 8.44
N GLN A 75 18.53 14.53 8.74
CA GLN A 75 18.52 13.57 9.85
C GLN A 75 18.67 14.28 11.20
N ALA A 76 17.58 14.90 11.68
CA ALA A 76 17.55 15.65 12.93
C ALA A 76 16.17 15.60 13.58
N ILE A 77 16.11 15.76 14.90
CA ILE A 77 14.87 15.72 15.69
C ILE A 77 13.87 16.84 15.34
N ASP A 78 14.39 17.98 14.91
CA ASP A 78 13.65 19.17 14.50
C ASP A 78 13.52 19.27 12.97
N SER A 79 13.87 18.20 12.24
CA SER A 79 13.76 18.14 10.79
C SER A 79 12.32 18.40 10.34
N LYS A 80 12.18 19.25 9.33
CA LYS A 80 10.88 19.45 8.68
C LYS A 80 10.52 18.20 7.90
N CYS A 81 9.31 17.71 8.12
CA CYS A 81 8.72 16.71 7.24
C CYS A 81 8.08 17.38 6.02
N GLU A 82 7.86 16.59 4.99
CA GLU A 82 7.28 17.01 3.72
C GLU A 82 5.79 16.64 3.65
N SER A 83 4.94 17.50 3.07
CA SER A 83 3.50 17.24 2.88
C SER A 83 3.15 16.93 1.43
N SER A 84 4.05 17.19 0.48
CA SER A 84 3.80 16.91 -0.92
C SER A 84 3.85 15.42 -1.24
N CYS A 85 3.07 15.06 -2.25
CA CYS A 85 3.08 13.75 -2.90
C CYS A 85 3.30 13.93 -4.39
N GLY A 86 4.02 13.03 -5.03
CA GLY A 86 4.18 12.98 -6.48
C GLY A 86 3.64 11.67 -7.04
N ARG A 87 2.96 11.76 -8.18
CA ARG A 87 2.55 10.63 -9.01
C ARG A 87 3.36 10.63 -10.31
N LEU A 88 3.85 9.47 -10.72
CA LEU A 88 4.65 9.30 -11.92
C LEU A 88 4.23 8.04 -12.66
N LYS A 89 4.06 8.14 -13.97
CA LYS A 89 3.90 7.00 -14.87
C LYS A 89 5.26 6.68 -15.51
N PRO A 90 6.08 5.78 -14.95
CA PRO A 90 7.48 5.61 -15.38
C PRO A 90 7.60 5.07 -16.81
N MET A 91 6.62 4.28 -17.26
CA MET A 91 6.58 3.71 -18.62
C MET A 91 6.00 4.67 -19.68
N SER A 92 5.49 5.84 -19.28
CA SER A 92 5.04 6.87 -20.22
C SER A 92 6.21 7.35 -21.08
N GLN A 93 5.93 7.78 -22.32
CA GLN A 93 6.94 8.33 -23.23
C GLN A 93 7.66 9.54 -22.61
N ASP A 94 6.90 10.45 -22.00
CA ASP A 94 7.38 11.65 -21.31
C ASP A 94 6.94 11.65 -19.83
N PRO A 95 7.68 10.96 -18.95
CA PRO A 95 7.28 10.77 -17.57
C PRO A 95 7.46 12.08 -16.79
N ILE A 96 6.38 12.58 -16.21
CA ILE A 96 6.36 13.82 -15.41
C ILE A 96 5.80 13.57 -14.01
N TRP A 97 6.39 14.23 -13.01
CA TRP A 97 5.86 14.21 -11.64
C TRP A 97 4.63 15.11 -11.53
N GLN A 98 3.48 14.51 -11.31
CA GLN A 98 2.25 15.22 -10.96
C GLN A 98 2.19 15.39 -9.45
N MET A 99 2.36 16.63 -8.98
CA MET A 99 2.45 16.94 -7.56
C MET A 99 1.07 17.26 -6.96
N THR A 100 0.81 16.72 -5.78
CA THR A 100 -0.32 17.01 -4.90
C THR A 100 0.19 17.13 -3.45
N GLY A 101 -0.70 17.24 -2.47
CA GLY A 101 -0.33 17.30 -1.05
C GLY A 101 -1.25 16.45 -0.18
N MET A 102 -0.66 15.72 0.77
CA MET A 102 -1.42 15.07 1.83
C MET A 102 -1.77 16.07 2.94
N PRO A 103 -2.84 15.83 3.72
CA PRO A 103 -3.18 16.66 4.88
C PRO A 103 -2.07 16.62 5.95
N GLY A 104 -1.18 17.60 5.91
CA GLY A 104 -0.08 17.76 6.87
C GLY A 104 1.24 17.13 6.39
N ALA A 105 2.35 17.63 6.92
CA ALA A 105 3.66 17.08 6.67
C ALA A 105 3.86 15.77 7.43
N ARG A 106 4.52 14.78 6.82
CA ARG A 106 4.73 13.47 7.46
C ARG A 106 6.01 12.79 6.98
N GLY A 107 6.88 12.46 7.91
CA GLY A 107 8.00 11.55 7.73
C GLY A 107 7.66 10.17 8.29
N MET A 108 8.31 9.13 7.78
CA MET A 108 8.08 7.73 8.14
C MET A 108 6.67 7.21 7.84
N VAL A 109 5.98 7.84 6.88
CA VAL A 109 4.62 7.45 6.47
C VAL A 109 4.64 6.15 5.68
N GLU A 110 3.65 5.29 5.94
CA GLU A 110 3.44 4.03 5.24
C GLU A 110 2.22 4.11 4.34
N GLY A 111 2.36 3.65 3.10
CA GLY A 111 1.28 3.56 2.12
C GLY A 111 0.81 2.12 1.94
N VAL A 112 -0.43 1.83 2.31
CA VAL A 112 -1.07 0.52 2.18
C VAL A 112 -2.19 0.60 1.14
N LEU A 113 -2.09 -0.20 0.08
CA LEU A 113 -3.16 -0.32 -0.91
C LEU A 113 -4.38 -1.02 -0.29
N LEU A 114 -5.56 -0.44 -0.49
CA LEU A 114 -6.83 -0.97 0.00
C LEU A 114 -7.65 -1.60 -1.14
N LEU A 115 -8.51 -2.55 -0.81
CA LEU A 115 -9.19 -3.41 -1.78
C LEU A 115 -10.18 -2.69 -2.72
N ASP A 116 -10.50 -1.43 -2.45
CA ASP A 116 -11.35 -0.58 -3.30
C ASP A 116 -10.54 0.39 -4.20
N GLY A 117 -9.21 0.19 -4.26
CA GLY A 117 -8.25 0.98 -5.02
C GLY A 117 -7.80 2.27 -4.32
N THR A 118 -8.31 2.56 -3.12
CA THR A 118 -7.82 3.69 -2.30
C THR A 118 -6.51 3.31 -1.58
N VAL A 119 -5.82 4.31 -1.03
CA VAL A 119 -4.54 4.12 -0.32
C VAL A 119 -4.65 4.67 1.10
N LEU A 120 -4.36 3.84 2.10
CA LEU A 120 -4.18 4.28 3.48
C LEU A 120 -2.73 4.78 3.65
N TRP A 121 -2.60 6.01 4.12
CA TRP A 121 -1.35 6.62 4.56
C TRP A 121 -1.39 6.78 6.08
N ILE A 122 -0.49 6.09 6.79
CA ILE A 122 -0.52 5.97 8.25
C ILE A 122 0.89 5.94 8.83
N ASN A 123 1.01 6.03 10.16
CA ASN A 123 2.25 6.03 10.92
C ASN A 123 3.20 7.21 10.63
N GLY A 124 4.21 7.37 11.46
CA GLY A 124 5.22 8.40 11.36
C GLY A 124 4.98 9.64 12.21
N CYS A 125 5.62 10.74 11.82
CA CYS A 125 5.66 11.98 12.59
C CYS A 125 5.55 13.21 11.69
N HIS A 126 5.13 14.32 12.28
CA HIS A 126 5.10 15.62 11.60
C HIS A 126 6.44 16.36 11.63
N THR A 127 7.34 15.97 12.55
CA THR A 127 8.66 16.58 12.70
C THR A 127 9.70 15.52 13.04
N GLY A 128 10.79 15.47 12.29
CA GLY A 128 11.90 14.57 12.55
C GLY A 128 12.28 13.68 11.36
N ALA A 129 13.00 12.60 11.67
CA ALA A 129 13.50 11.63 10.70
C ALA A 129 13.54 10.22 11.31
N GLN A 130 13.81 9.21 10.48
CA GLN A 130 14.09 7.86 10.96
C GLN A 130 15.40 7.81 11.76
N GLY A 131 15.40 7.01 12.83
CA GLY A 131 16.50 6.81 13.75
C GLY A 131 16.07 6.95 15.21
N PHE A 132 16.97 6.62 16.13
CA PHE A 132 16.68 6.65 17.56
C PHE A 132 16.68 8.09 18.10
N GLY A 133 15.61 8.48 18.77
CA GLY A 133 15.44 9.82 19.34
C GLY A 133 15.30 10.96 18.33
N LEU A 134 15.02 10.66 17.05
CA LEU A 134 15.00 11.66 15.97
C LEU A 134 13.60 12.10 15.53
N ALA A 135 12.55 11.70 16.24
CA ALA A 135 11.17 12.02 15.86
C ALA A 135 10.43 12.71 17.01
N THR A 136 9.73 13.78 16.70
CA THR A 136 8.84 14.50 17.61
C THR A 136 7.49 14.73 16.93
N ASN A 137 6.46 15.07 17.69
CA ASN A 137 5.12 15.33 17.16
C ASN A 137 4.58 14.16 16.30
N PRO A 138 4.22 13.02 16.93
CA PRO A 138 3.70 11.85 16.22
C PRO A 138 2.48 12.21 15.37
N ALA A 139 2.38 11.59 14.20
CA ALA A 139 1.26 11.78 13.30
C ALA A 139 0.20 10.71 13.59
N LEU A 140 -0.92 11.14 14.16
CA LEU A 140 -1.89 10.25 14.84
C LEU A 140 -3.12 9.95 13.98
N GLU A 141 -3.28 10.64 12.87
CA GLU A 141 -4.38 10.47 11.93
C GLU A 141 -4.11 9.36 10.91
N ALA A 142 -5.18 8.65 10.53
CA ALA A 142 -5.20 7.77 9.37
C ALA A 142 -5.70 8.57 8.17
N LEU A 143 -4.92 8.64 7.09
CA LEU A 143 -5.26 9.40 5.89
C LEU A 143 -5.61 8.44 4.76
N VAL A 144 -6.78 8.59 4.14
CA VAL A 144 -7.15 7.80 2.96
C VAL A 144 -7.08 8.70 1.74
N TYR A 145 -6.30 8.28 0.74
CA TYR A 145 -6.22 8.91 -0.56
C TYR A 145 -7.04 8.12 -1.58
N ASP A 146 -7.91 8.80 -2.32
CA ASP A 146 -8.62 8.24 -3.47
C ASP A 146 -7.94 8.70 -4.77
N PRO A 147 -7.23 7.82 -5.49
CA PRO A 147 -6.53 8.19 -6.72
C PRO A 147 -7.47 8.58 -7.87
N ARG A 148 -8.75 8.18 -7.82
CA ARG A 148 -9.74 8.49 -8.86
C ARG A 148 -10.22 9.93 -8.79
N SER A 149 -10.49 10.41 -7.57
CA SER A 149 -10.94 11.78 -7.33
C SER A 149 -9.82 12.75 -6.95
N ASN A 150 -8.61 12.23 -6.71
CA ASN A 150 -7.47 12.99 -6.17
C ASN A 150 -7.81 13.70 -4.85
N THR A 151 -8.53 13.01 -3.96
CA THR A 151 -8.98 13.57 -2.68
C THR A 151 -8.40 12.82 -1.49
N TRP A 152 -8.32 13.53 -0.37
CA TRP A 152 -7.84 13.02 0.91
C TRP A 152 -8.93 13.09 1.95
N THR A 153 -9.03 12.05 2.77
CA THR A 153 -9.99 11.98 3.88
C THR A 153 -9.27 11.53 5.15
N VAL A 154 -9.45 12.26 6.25
CA VAL A 154 -9.06 11.79 7.59
C VAL A 154 -10.06 10.71 8.03
N SER A 155 -9.58 9.51 8.30
CA SER A 155 -10.40 8.31 8.55
C SER A 155 -10.13 7.66 9.90
N GLY A 156 -10.07 8.50 10.94
CA GLY A 156 -9.83 8.10 12.33
C GLY A 156 -8.50 8.61 12.86
N THR A 157 -8.34 8.52 14.17
CA THR A 157 -7.14 8.94 14.90
C THR A 157 -6.79 7.90 15.97
N THR A 158 -5.51 7.72 16.26
CA THR A 158 -5.01 6.92 17.38
C THR A 158 -4.43 7.81 18.49
N THR A 159 -4.14 7.22 19.64
CA THR A 159 -3.32 7.82 20.71
C THR A 159 -1.94 7.17 20.82
N ILE A 160 -1.63 6.22 19.93
CA ILE A 160 -0.38 5.47 19.92
C ILE A 160 0.58 6.09 18.90
N ALA A 161 1.76 6.52 19.38
CA ALA A 161 2.81 7.06 18.54
C ALA A 161 3.52 5.95 17.76
N ARG A 162 3.16 5.77 16.49
CA ARG A 162 3.79 4.82 15.57
C ARG A 162 4.94 5.49 14.84
N LEU A 163 6.14 5.50 15.44
CA LEU A 163 7.33 6.19 14.93
C LEU A 163 8.27 5.21 14.20
N TYR A 164 9.58 5.44 14.28
CA TYR A 164 10.59 4.54 13.72
C TYR A 164 10.35 3.09 14.17
N HIS A 165 10.49 2.13 13.24
CA HIS A 165 10.16 0.70 13.42
C HIS A 165 8.67 0.38 13.66
N SER A 166 7.76 1.22 13.19
CA SER A 166 6.35 0.83 13.00
C SER A 166 6.14 0.16 11.63
N VAL A 167 5.03 -0.59 11.53
CA VAL A 167 4.58 -1.26 10.31
C VAL A 167 3.06 -1.20 10.16
N ALA A 168 2.56 -1.22 8.92
CA ALA A 168 1.15 -1.43 8.59
C ALA A 168 0.98 -2.45 7.45
N LEU A 169 -0.04 -3.31 7.51
CA LEU A 169 -0.29 -4.35 6.50
C LEU A 169 -1.78 -4.70 6.36
N LEU A 170 -2.27 -4.84 5.12
CA LEU A 170 -3.62 -5.36 4.83
C LEU A 170 -3.73 -6.85 5.22
N LEU A 171 -4.83 -7.23 5.87
CA LEU A 171 -5.14 -8.59 6.28
C LEU A 171 -6.11 -9.30 5.31
N LEU A 172 -6.24 -10.63 5.44
CA LEU A 172 -7.19 -11.44 4.66
C LEU A 172 -8.65 -11.02 4.84
N ASP A 173 -9.01 -10.49 6.00
CA ASP A 173 -10.34 -9.99 6.26
C ASP A 173 -10.55 -8.55 5.73
N GLY A 174 -9.60 -7.99 4.98
CA GLY A 174 -9.66 -6.67 4.39
C GLY A 174 -9.48 -5.52 5.39
N THR A 175 -9.16 -5.78 6.67
CA THR A 175 -8.72 -4.76 7.63
C THR A 175 -7.22 -4.52 7.53
N VAL A 176 -6.71 -3.48 8.21
CA VAL A 176 -5.26 -3.18 8.25
C VAL A 176 -4.72 -3.36 9.66
N LEU A 177 -3.70 -4.21 9.80
CA LEU A 177 -2.93 -4.37 11.03
C LEU A 177 -1.88 -3.27 11.14
N ILE A 178 -1.74 -2.69 12.32
CA ILE A 178 -0.76 -1.65 12.65
C ILE A 178 0.01 -2.11 13.90
N ALA A 179 1.34 -2.14 13.81
CA ALA A 179 2.19 -2.67 14.88
C ALA A 179 3.53 -1.95 14.98
N GLY A 180 4.28 -2.27 16.05
CA GLY A 180 5.62 -1.73 16.29
C GLY A 180 5.64 -0.24 16.64
N SER A 181 6.82 0.35 16.47
CA SER A 181 7.33 1.61 17.05
C SER A 181 8.39 1.30 18.11
N ASN A 182 9.65 1.47 17.73
CA ASN A 182 10.80 1.45 18.62
C ASN A 182 11.73 2.62 18.28
N PRO A 183 11.37 3.86 18.67
CA PRO A 183 12.20 5.04 18.44
C PRO A 183 13.39 5.13 19.39
N ASN A 184 13.71 4.08 20.16
CA ASN A 184 14.71 4.07 21.22
C ASN A 184 15.81 3.04 20.90
N GLU A 185 17.06 3.36 21.25
CA GLU A 185 18.20 2.44 21.08
C GLU A 185 18.03 1.17 21.90
N MET A 186 17.50 1.31 23.12
CA MET A 186 17.12 0.20 24.01
C MET A 186 15.62 0.25 24.32
N PRO A 187 14.94 -0.89 24.54
CA PRO A 187 13.52 -0.88 24.82
C PRO A 187 13.14 -0.02 26.04
N VAL A 188 12.14 0.85 25.87
CA VAL A 188 11.62 1.72 26.93
C VAL A 188 10.17 1.33 27.22
N ILE A 189 9.90 0.82 28.43
CA ILE A 189 8.53 0.55 28.88
C ILE A 189 7.86 1.85 29.35
N LEU A 190 6.52 1.88 29.41
CA LEU A 190 5.74 3.07 29.80
C LEU A 190 6.18 3.71 31.13
N GLN A 191 6.59 2.91 32.11
CA GLN A 191 7.05 3.38 33.42
C GLN A 191 8.39 4.12 33.37
N HIS A 192 9.14 3.94 32.28
CA HIS A 192 10.47 4.47 32.05
C HIS A 192 10.51 5.59 31.00
N VAL A 193 9.34 6.09 30.58
CA VAL A 193 9.23 7.23 29.67
C VAL A 193 9.68 8.49 30.39
N GLU A 194 10.58 9.24 29.74
CA GLU A 194 11.09 10.53 30.19
C GLU A 194 10.80 11.54 29.07
N VAL A 195 9.69 12.28 29.17
CA VAL A 195 9.19 13.15 28.08
C VAL A 195 10.16 14.25 27.63
N HIS A 196 11.12 14.62 28.48
CA HIS A 196 12.16 15.61 28.18
C HIS A 196 13.49 15.01 27.69
N ASN A 197 13.55 13.68 27.56
CA ASN A 197 14.70 12.96 27.06
C ASN A 197 14.34 12.38 25.68
N GLN A 198 14.94 12.92 24.61
CA GLN A 198 14.61 12.51 23.25
C GLN A 198 14.72 11.00 22.99
N TYR A 199 15.63 10.29 23.68
CA TYR A 199 15.85 8.85 23.52
C TYR A 199 14.90 7.99 24.36
N ARG A 200 14.00 8.62 25.14
CA ARG A 200 13.07 7.97 26.06
C ARG A 200 11.70 8.67 26.10
N ALA A 201 11.43 9.58 25.17
CA ALA A 201 10.20 10.38 25.13
C ALA A 201 8.98 9.54 24.73
N PHE A 202 9.21 8.45 24.00
CA PHE A 202 8.18 7.53 23.54
C PHE A 202 8.53 6.10 23.98
N PRO A 203 7.55 5.31 24.45
CA PRO A 203 7.79 3.92 24.79
C PRO A 203 8.05 3.09 23.53
N THR A 204 8.72 1.94 23.69
CA THR A 204 8.66 0.86 22.72
C THR A 204 7.25 0.27 22.74
N GLU A 205 6.62 0.19 21.57
CA GLU A 205 5.21 -0.18 21.45
C GLU A 205 5.05 -1.66 21.10
N PHE A 206 4.40 -2.40 22.00
CA PHE A 206 4.11 -3.83 21.84
C PHE A 206 2.64 -4.09 21.51
N ARG A 207 1.77 -3.09 21.64
CA ARG A 207 0.35 -3.19 21.27
C ARG A 207 0.19 -3.17 19.76
N ILE A 208 -0.84 -3.87 19.31
CA ILE A 208 -1.27 -3.93 17.92
C ILE A 208 -2.63 -3.25 17.82
N GLU A 209 -2.86 -2.53 16.73
CA GLU A 209 -4.16 -1.97 16.38
C GLU A 209 -4.66 -2.59 15.07
N ILE A 210 -5.97 -2.70 14.93
CA ILE A 210 -6.63 -3.00 13.66
C ILE A 210 -7.40 -1.77 13.23
N TRP A 211 -7.09 -1.24 12.05
CA TRP A 211 -7.87 -0.19 11.42
C TRP A 211 -8.88 -0.82 10.45
N THR A 212 -10.17 -0.51 10.68
CA THR A 212 -11.27 -0.98 9.84
C THR A 212 -11.57 0.04 8.73
N PRO A 213 -11.39 -0.32 7.44
CA PRO A 213 -11.61 0.60 6.32
C PRO A 213 -13.09 0.97 6.13
N PRO A 214 -13.40 2.10 5.47
CA PRO A 214 -14.78 2.54 5.21
C PRO A 214 -15.67 1.52 4.50
N TYR A 215 -15.10 0.58 3.74
CA TYR A 215 -15.84 -0.52 3.10
C TYR A 215 -16.25 -1.65 4.05
N LEU A 216 -15.73 -1.71 5.29
CA LEU A 216 -16.11 -2.70 6.32
C LEU A 216 -16.81 -2.10 7.55
N ARG A 217 -17.15 -0.80 7.55
CA ARG A 217 -17.78 -0.17 8.73
C ARG A 217 -19.29 -0.39 8.76
N GLY A 218 -19.83 -0.58 9.96
CA GLY A 218 -21.27 -0.69 10.22
C GLY A 218 -21.92 -1.81 9.42
N VAL A 219 -23.07 -1.53 8.79
CA VAL A 219 -23.86 -2.50 8.01
C VAL A 219 -23.13 -3.08 6.80
N LYS A 220 -22.03 -2.46 6.33
CA LYS A 220 -21.24 -3.02 5.23
C LYS A 220 -20.53 -4.31 5.64
N ALA A 221 -20.14 -4.43 6.92
CA ALA A 221 -19.46 -5.62 7.44
C ALA A 221 -20.29 -6.91 7.28
N SER A 222 -21.62 -6.81 7.35
CA SER A 222 -22.54 -7.95 7.21
C SER A 222 -22.96 -8.24 5.78
N ARG A 223 -22.53 -7.43 4.79
CA ARG A 223 -22.92 -7.53 3.37
C ARG A 223 -21.82 -8.10 2.48
N ARG A 224 -20.77 -8.63 3.10
CA ARG A 224 -19.57 -9.12 2.42
C ARG A 224 -19.91 -10.37 1.57
N PRO A 225 -19.31 -10.52 0.38
CA PRO A 225 -19.22 -11.82 -0.27
C PRO A 225 -18.68 -12.89 0.69
N ARG A 226 -19.32 -14.05 0.72
CA ARG A 226 -19.00 -15.18 1.61
C ARG A 226 -18.94 -16.48 0.84
N ASP A 227 -18.39 -17.52 1.48
CA ASP A 227 -18.23 -18.86 0.89
C ASP A 227 -17.56 -18.81 -0.49
N ILE A 228 -16.41 -18.12 -0.54
CA ILE A 228 -15.65 -17.87 -1.77
C ILE A 228 -14.84 -19.12 -2.09
N GLY A 229 -15.10 -19.71 -3.25
CA GLY A 229 -14.37 -20.84 -3.81
C GLY A 229 -13.74 -20.48 -5.15
N LEU A 230 -12.55 -21.03 -5.39
CA LEU A 230 -11.82 -20.91 -6.66
C LEU A 230 -11.75 -22.28 -7.34
N SER A 231 -11.88 -22.34 -8.67
CA SER A 231 -11.66 -23.60 -9.41
C SER A 231 -10.20 -24.06 -9.41
N THR A 232 -9.26 -23.14 -9.19
CA THR A 232 -7.84 -23.43 -8.97
C THR A 232 -7.24 -22.43 -7.98
N TYR A 233 -6.25 -22.88 -7.21
CA TYR A 233 -5.45 -22.06 -6.31
C TYR A 233 -4.02 -21.84 -6.84
N THR A 234 -3.77 -22.23 -8.08
CA THR A 234 -2.54 -21.95 -8.81
C THR A 234 -2.89 -21.14 -10.05
N LEU A 235 -2.34 -19.93 -10.14
CA LEU A 235 -2.53 -19.02 -11.26
C LEU A 235 -1.26 -18.97 -12.12
N ALA A 236 -1.45 -18.82 -13.42
CA ALA A 236 -0.40 -18.54 -14.40
C ALA A 236 -0.97 -17.57 -15.45
N ALA A 237 -0.10 -16.85 -16.15
CA ALA A 237 -0.51 -15.93 -17.21
C ALA A 237 -1.38 -16.66 -18.26
N GLY A 238 -2.46 -16.00 -18.72
CA GLY A 238 -3.39 -16.55 -19.71
C GLY A 238 -4.30 -17.69 -19.19
N THR A 239 -4.17 -18.11 -17.93
CA THR A 239 -5.07 -19.13 -17.34
C THR A 239 -6.35 -18.48 -16.85
N ARG A 240 -7.50 -18.96 -17.33
CA ARG A 240 -8.81 -18.61 -16.79
C ARG A 240 -9.16 -19.49 -15.60
N PHE A 241 -9.85 -18.92 -14.62
CA PHE A 241 -10.39 -19.63 -13.47
C PHE A 241 -11.74 -19.05 -13.08
N SER A 242 -12.55 -19.89 -12.42
CA SER A 242 -13.87 -19.50 -11.96
C SER A 242 -13.81 -19.18 -10.47
N VAL A 243 -14.51 -18.10 -10.10
CA VAL A 243 -14.74 -17.71 -8.71
C VAL A 243 -16.22 -17.86 -8.41
N GLU A 244 -16.54 -18.62 -7.38
CA GLU A 244 -17.90 -18.78 -6.89
C GLU A 244 -18.05 -18.21 -5.48
N PHE A 245 -19.14 -17.51 -5.22
CA PHE A 245 -19.40 -16.91 -3.92
C PHE A 245 -20.90 -16.69 -3.67
N ILE A 246 -21.25 -16.47 -2.41
CA ILE A 246 -22.60 -16.08 -1.99
C ILE A 246 -22.61 -14.60 -1.64
N ILE A 247 -23.64 -13.90 -2.09
CA ILE A 247 -23.96 -12.53 -1.68
C ILE A 247 -25.47 -12.34 -1.67
N ASP A 248 -26.00 -11.75 -0.60
CA ASP A 248 -27.45 -11.61 -0.39
C ASP A 248 -28.06 -10.43 -1.19
N GLU A 249 -27.23 -9.69 -1.91
CA GLU A 249 -27.63 -8.50 -2.67
C GLU A 249 -27.38 -8.67 -4.17
N GLN A 250 -28.02 -7.81 -4.97
CA GLN A 250 -27.69 -7.71 -6.39
C GLN A 250 -26.29 -7.13 -6.57
N VAL A 251 -25.45 -7.82 -7.34
CA VAL A 251 -24.13 -7.34 -7.75
C VAL A 251 -24.30 -6.29 -8.85
N ARG A 252 -23.90 -5.05 -8.57
CA ARG A 252 -23.92 -3.92 -9.52
C ARG A 252 -22.53 -3.64 -10.08
N ASN A 253 -21.54 -3.70 -9.19
CA ASN A 253 -20.12 -3.55 -9.51
C ASN A 253 -19.38 -4.73 -8.89
N LEU A 254 -18.34 -5.20 -9.57
CA LEU A 254 -17.55 -6.34 -9.14
C LEU A 254 -16.11 -6.18 -9.59
N ASP A 255 -15.20 -6.23 -8.63
CA ASP A 255 -13.76 -6.36 -8.90
C ASP A 255 -13.26 -7.68 -8.32
N LEU A 256 -12.38 -8.35 -9.06
CA LEU A 256 -11.56 -9.45 -8.57
C LEU A 256 -10.13 -8.94 -8.42
N VAL A 257 -9.68 -8.83 -7.18
CA VAL A 257 -8.39 -8.20 -6.85
C VAL A 257 -7.37 -9.30 -6.58
N LEU A 258 -6.30 -9.34 -7.37
CA LEU A 258 -5.10 -10.09 -7.03
C LEU A 258 -4.14 -9.17 -6.28
N TYR A 259 -3.80 -9.55 -5.05
CA TYR A 259 -3.07 -8.71 -4.13
C TYR A 259 -1.86 -9.43 -3.54
N SER A 260 -0.75 -8.70 -3.41
CA SER A 260 0.36 -9.05 -2.52
C SER A 260 0.64 -7.88 -1.61
N GLY A 261 0.70 -8.12 -0.30
CA GLY A 261 1.12 -7.11 0.68
C GLY A 261 2.65 -6.97 0.77
N GLY A 262 3.39 -7.90 0.16
CA GLY A 262 4.84 -7.96 0.24
C GLY A 262 5.36 -8.07 1.68
N PHE A 263 6.51 -7.45 1.91
CA PHE A 263 7.13 -7.32 3.24
C PHE A 263 7.26 -5.84 3.59
N VAL A 264 7.11 -5.51 4.87
CA VAL A 264 7.18 -4.13 5.34
C VAL A 264 8.14 -3.99 6.52
N THR A 265 9.02 -3.00 6.43
CA THR A 265 9.85 -2.54 7.55
C THR A 265 10.39 -1.14 7.25
N HIS A 266 10.69 -0.35 8.28
CA HIS A 266 11.31 0.97 8.12
C HIS A 266 10.53 1.89 7.14
N SER A 267 9.20 1.81 7.17
CA SER A 267 8.30 2.52 6.25
C SER A 267 8.45 2.16 4.76
N VAL A 268 9.09 1.02 4.46
CA VAL A 268 9.33 0.55 3.09
C VAL A 268 8.56 -0.74 2.87
N HIS A 269 7.68 -0.72 1.86
CA HIS A 269 6.95 -1.88 1.39
C HIS A 269 7.66 -2.47 0.17
N MET A 270 8.19 -3.69 0.30
CA MET A 270 8.82 -4.42 -0.78
C MET A 270 7.86 -5.45 -1.35
N GLY A 271 7.50 -5.33 -2.63
CA GLY A 271 6.66 -6.30 -3.33
C GLY A 271 5.15 -6.14 -3.08
N GLN A 272 4.70 -5.01 -2.52
CA GLN A 272 3.28 -4.66 -2.51
C GLN A 272 2.80 -4.44 -3.95
N ALA A 273 1.78 -5.19 -4.37
CA ALA A 273 1.23 -5.11 -5.71
C ALA A 273 -0.28 -5.40 -5.70
N MET A 274 -1.00 -4.73 -6.58
CA MET A 274 -2.44 -4.90 -6.77
C MET A 274 -2.78 -4.91 -8.25
N VAL A 275 -3.42 -5.98 -8.70
CA VAL A 275 -3.92 -6.14 -10.07
C VAL A 275 -5.41 -6.43 -10.01
N ILE A 276 -6.20 -5.64 -10.74
CA ILE A 276 -7.61 -5.93 -10.97
C ILE A 276 -7.69 -6.89 -12.15
N LEU A 277 -8.15 -8.12 -11.88
CA LEU A 277 -8.22 -9.20 -12.84
C LEU A 277 -9.29 -8.93 -13.89
N GLU A 278 -9.01 -9.34 -15.13
CA GLU A 278 -10.01 -9.36 -16.19
C GLU A 278 -11.11 -10.35 -15.83
N ASN A 279 -12.37 -10.00 -16.12
CA ASN A 279 -13.50 -10.88 -15.89
C ASN A 279 -14.64 -10.63 -16.89
N ASP A 280 -15.46 -11.66 -17.10
CA ASP A 280 -16.60 -11.62 -18.05
C ASP A 280 -17.92 -11.21 -17.38
N GLY A 281 -17.85 -10.56 -16.22
CA GLY A 281 -19.00 -10.25 -15.39
C GLY A 281 -19.50 -11.44 -14.56
N CYS A 282 -20.64 -11.23 -13.90
CA CYS A 282 -21.16 -12.12 -12.88
C CYS A 282 -22.45 -12.82 -13.34
N GLU A 283 -22.45 -14.15 -13.35
CA GLU A 283 -23.65 -14.95 -13.58
C GLU A 283 -24.26 -15.46 -12.26
N THR A 284 -25.53 -15.87 -12.31
CA THR A 284 -26.25 -16.45 -11.17
C THR A 284 -26.51 -17.91 -11.45
N LEU A 285 -25.99 -18.78 -10.59
CA LEU A 285 -26.18 -20.22 -10.69
C LEU A 285 -27.55 -20.63 -10.13
N SER A 286 -27.98 -21.85 -10.46
CA SER A 286 -29.29 -22.38 -10.06
C SER A 286 -29.46 -22.54 -8.55
N ASP A 287 -28.37 -22.65 -7.81
CA ASP A 287 -28.34 -22.72 -6.34
C ASP A 287 -28.29 -21.33 -5.67
N GLY A 288 -28.33 -20.26 -6.47
CA GLY A 288 -28.26 -18.88 -6.01
C GLY A 288 -26.85 -18.33 -5.80
N ARG A 289 -25.80 -19.13 -5.99
CA ARG A 289 -24.41 -18.63 -5.98
C ARG A 289 -24.15 -17.72 -7.18
N ARG A 290 -23.15 -16.87 -7.01
CA ARG A 290 -22.58 -16.07 -8.09
C ARG A 290 -21.37 -16.79 -8.65
N ARG A 291 -21.22 -16.81 -9.97
CA ARG A 291 -19.99 -17.27 -10.64
C ARG A 291 -19.43 -16.15 -11.51
N VAL A 292 -18.11 -16.06 -11.53
CA VAL A 292 -17.35 -15.10 -12.33
C VAL A 292 -16.17 -15.85 -12.94
N GLU A 293 -16.01 -15.76 -14.26
CA GLU A 293 -14.79 -16.23 -14.94
C GLU A 293 -13.78 -15.09 -14.96
N ALA A 294 -12.54 -15.39 -14.60
CA ALA A 294 -11.48 -14.40 -14.43
C ALA A 294 -10.13 -14.87 -14.96
N SER A 295 -9.26 -13.93 -15.33
CA SER A 295 -7.89 -14.21 -15.74
C SER A 295 -6.92 -13.11 -15.30
N LEU A 296 -5.66 -13.49 -15.11
CA LEU A 296 -4.58 -12.52 -15.05
C LEU A 296 -4.42 -11.90 -16.46
N PRO A 297 -4.36 -10.57 -16.59
CA PRO A 297 -4.19 -9.91 -17.88
C PRO A 297 -2.89 -10.37 -18.55
N GLU A 298 -2.92 -10.50 -19.88
CA GLU A 298 -1.73 -10.82 -20.65
C GLU A 298 -0.70 -9.67 -20.57
N GLY A 299 0.60 -10.02 -20.59
CA GLY A 299 1.68 -9.04 -20.65
C GLY A 299 2.05 -8.38 -19.31
N ILE A 300 1.39 -8.72 -18.20
CA ILE A 300 1.81 -8.28 -16.86
C ILE A 300 2.71 -9.34 -16.22
N GLN A 301 3.96 -8.97 -15.99
CA GLN A 301 4.90 -9.75 -15.20
C GLN A 301 4.76 -9.41 -13.73
N LEU A 302 4.63 -10.46 -12.92
CA LEU A 302 4.58 -10.39 -11.47
C LEU A 302 5.60 -11.40 -10.91
N ALA A 303 6.10 -11.15 -9.71
CA ALA A 303 6.98 -12.10 -9.05
C ALA A 303 6.23 -13.42 -8.75
N PRO A 304 6.84 -14.60 -8.94
CA PRO A 304 6.22 -15.85 -8.51
C PRO A 304 6.06 -15.88 -6.98
N GLY A 305 5.04 -16.58 -6.50
CA GLY A 305 4.85 -16.82 -5.08
C GLY A 305 3.42 -16.65 -4.59
N PRO A 306 3.23 -16.41 -3.28
CA PRO A 306 1.91 -16.31 -2.70
C PRO A 306 1.26 -14.96 -3.02
N TYR A 307 0.00 -15.02 -3.45
CA TYR A 307 -0.89 -13.88 -3.62
C TYR A 307 -2.22 -14.19 -2.94
N VAL A 308 -3.10 -13.19 -2.87
CA VAL A 308 -4.45 -13.34 -2.37
C VAL A 308 -5.43 -12.82 -3.41
N VAL A 309 -6.44 -13.61 -3.74
CA VAL A 309 -7.59 -13.19 -4.55
C VAL A 309 -8.70 -12.73 -3.61
N TYR A 310 -9.20 -11.52 -3.83
CA TYR A 310 -10.36 -10.96 -3.14
C TYR A 310 -11.51 -10.73 -4.11
N VAL A 311 -12.73 -11.07 -3.68
CA VAL A 311 -13.96 -10.68 -4.35
C VAL A 311 -14.45 -9.37 -3.72
N VAL A 312 -14.55 -8.31 -4.52
CA VAL A 312 -15.05 -7.00 -4.09
C VAL A 312 -16.35 -6.70 -4.81
N ALA A 313 -17.47 -7.04 -4.17
CA ALA A 313 -18.80 -6.81 -4.75
C ALA A 313 -19.41 -5.54 -4.16
N ASN A 314 -19.90 -4.64 -5.02
CA ASN A 314 -20.49 -3.36 -4.62
C ASN A 314 -19.56 -2.52 -3.72
N GLY A 315 -18.24 -2.64 -3.92
CA GLY A 315 -17.23 -1.98 -3.09
C GLY A 315 -17.05 -2.57 -1.69
N ILE A 316 -17.53 -3.80 -1.44
CA ILE A 316 -17.37 -4.51 -0.16
C ILE A 316 -16.59 -5.81 -0.40
N PRO A 317 -15.41 -5.98 0.21
CA PRO A 317 -14.59 -7.17 0.01
C PRO A 317 -15.06 -8.35 0.86
N GLY A 318 -15.01 -9.55 0.27
CA GLY A 318 -15.04 -10.82 1.01
C GLY A 318 -13.72 -11.09 1.74
N VAL A 319 -13.59 -12.26 2.37
CA VAL A 319 -12.32 -12.72 2.94
C VAL A 319 -11.45 -13.28 1.82
N GLY A 320 -10.20 -12.83 1.73
CA GLY A 320 -9.27 -13.21 0.67
C GLY A 320 -8.90 -14.69 0.68
N GLN A 321 -8.66 -15.23 -0.51
CA GLN A 321 -8.25 -16.62 -0.74
C GLN A 321 -6.80 -16.67 -1.23
N PHE A 322 -5.94 -17.40 -0.54
CA PHE A 322 -4.54 -17.56 -0.98
C PHE A 322 -4.47 -18.32 -2.30
N VAL A 323 -3.63 -17.84 -3.20
CA VAL A 323 -3.27 -18.52 -4.44
C VAL A 323 -1.75 -18.49 -4.62
N THR A 324 -1.21 -19.40 -5.41
CA THR A 324 0.19 -19.37 -5.83
C THR A 324 0.26 -18.91 -7.28
N LEU A 325 0.97 -17.82 -7.54
CA LEU A 325 1.32 -17.41 -8.90
C LEU A 325 2.58 -18.17 -9.36
N ARG A 326 2.48 -18.80 -10.53
CA ARG A 326 3.60 -19.42 -11.25
C ARG A 326 3.90 -18.60 -12.50
N VAL A 327 5.17 -18.38 -12.76
CA VAL A 327 5.70 -17.83 -14.02
C VAL A 327 6.25 -18.97 -14.86
#